data_AF-A0A496NHG6-F1
#
_entry.id   AF-A0A496NHG6-F1
#
_cell.length_a   1.000
_cell.length_b   1.000
_cell.length_c   1.000
_cell.angle_alpha   90.00
_cell.angle_beta   90.00
_cell.angle_gamma   90.00
#
_symmetry.space_group_name_H-M   'P 1'
#
loop_
_entity.id
_entity.type
_entity.pdbx_description
1 polymer ?
#
loop_
_entity_poly.entity_id
_entity_poly.type
_entity_poly.pdbx_seq_one_letter_code
_entity_poly.pdbx_strand_id
1 'polypeptide(L)' 'MAKSIALNEWEQQALYRKMVELNNKLAEKEMRGISKESVIVHRIIELAINKIDISESGTIILKE' A
#
# COMPACT_ATOMS: atom_id res chain seq x y z
N MET A 1 -19.12 8.54 5.83
CA MET A 1 -18.94 9.23 4.52
C MET A 1 -17.58 8.89 3.99
N ALA A 2 -17.47 8.42 2.74
CA ALA A 2 -16.17 8.28 2.08
C ALA A 2 -15.71 9.68 1.66
N LYS A 3 -14.59 10.15 2.21
CA LYS A 3 -13.86 11.29 1.66
C LYS A 3 -12.75 10.73 0.77
N SER A 4 -12.73 11.15 -0.49
CA SER A 4 -11.63 10.80 -1.39
C SER A 4 -10.39 11.59 -1.01
N ILE A 5 -9.30 10.90 -0.73
CA ILE A 5 -7.98 11.51 -0.58
C ILE A 5 -7.23 11.25 -1.88
N ALA A 6 -6.84 12.32 -2.58
CA ALA A 6 -6.04 12.21 -3.79
C ALA A 6 -4.59 11.92 -3.41
N LEU A 7 -4.03 10.89 -4.02
CA LEU A 7 -2.59 10.61 -3.92
C LEU A 7 -1.82 11.64 -4.74
N ASN A 8 -0.66 12.06 -4.25
CA ASN A 8 0.27 12.88 -5.01
C ASN A 8 0.96 12.06 -6.12
N GLU A 9 1.67 12.74 -7.03
CA GLU A 9 2.30 12.09 -8.19
C GLU A 9 3.31 11.01 -7.77
N TRP A 10 4.12 11.29 -6.75
CA TRP A 10 5.09 10.33 -6.25
C TRP A 10 4.40 9.08 -5.66
N GLU A 11 3.35 9.25 -4.86
CA GLU A 11 2.56 8.16 -4.27
C GLU A 11 1.95 7.27 -5.36
N GLN A 12 1.40 7.87 -6.42
CA GLN A 12 0.83 7.13 -7.55
C GLN A 12 1.90 6.31 -8.27
N GLN A 13 3.04 6.92 -8.60
CA GLN A 13 4.15 6.22 -9.26
C GLN A 13 4.74 5.10 -8.39
N ALA A 14 4.87 5.34 -7.07
CA ALA A 14 5.37 4.34 -6.13
C ALA A 14 4.44 3.12 -6.05
N LEU A 15 3.12 3.35 -5.97
CA LEU A 15 2.12 2.26 -5.97
C LEU A 15 2.12 1.49 -7.29
N TYR A 16 2.18 2.17 -8.43
CA TYR A 16 2.22 1.52 -9.75
C TYR A 16 3.45 0.62 -9.88
N ARG A 17 4.65 1.14 -9.56
CA ARG A 17 5.90 0.34 -9.58
C ARG A 17 5.79 -0.87 -8.67
N LYS A 18 5.21 -0.70 -7.48
CA LYS A 18 5.02 -1.81 -6.55
C LYS A 18 4.04 -2.85 -7.07
N MET A 19 2.96 -2.43 -7.74
CA MET A 19 2.01 -3.33 -8.39
C MET A 19 2.68 -4.18 -9.45
N VAL A 20 3.50 -3.58 -10.31
CA VAL A 20 4.26 -4.30 -11.35
C VAL A 20 5.22 -5.32 -10.72
N GLU A 21 5.97 -4.91 -9.69
CA GLU A 21 6.88 -5.80 -8.96
C GLU A 21 6.15 -7.01 -8.38
N LEU A 22 4.99 -6.79 -7.74
CA LEU A 22 4.17 -7.86 -7.16
C LEU A 22 3.57 -8.77 -8.24
N ASN A 23 3.12 -8.21 -9.36
CA ASN A 23 2.57 -8.99 -10.46
C ASN A 23 3.61 -9.88 -11.13
N ASN A 24 4.86 -9.42 -11.27
CA ASN A 24 5.94 -10.28 -11.76
C ASN A 24 6.17 -11.47 -10.83
N LYS A 25 6.18 -11.25 -9.51
CA LYS A 25 6.29 -12.31 -8.49
C LYS A 25 5.09 -13.26 -8.49
N LEU A 26 3.90 -12.79 -8.82
CA LEU A 26 2.70 -13.62 -8.95
C LEU A 26 2.74 -14.45 -10.24
N ALA A 27 3.24 -13.88 -11.33
CA ALA A 27 3.40 -14.59 -12.60
C ALA A 27 4.39 -15.75 -12.48
N GLU A 28 5.50 -15.57 -11.77
CA GLU A 28 6.45 -16.65 -11.43
C GLU A 28 5.80 -17.82 -10.67
N LYS A 29 4.68 -17.56 -9.99
CA LYS A 29 3.91 -18.56 -9.22
C LYS A 29 2.65 -19.03 -9.96
N GLU A 30 2.50 -18.68 -11.23
CA GLU A 30 1.30 -18.97 -12.05
C GLU A 30 -0.01 -18.46 -11.41
N MET A 31 0.07 -17.38 -10.63
CA MET A 31 -1.06 -16.79 -9.92
C MET A 31 -1.66 -15.60 -10.68
N ARG A 32 -2.93 -15.32 -10.40
CA ARG A 32 -3.62 -14.13 -10.93
C ARG A 32 -3.00 -12.84 -10.36
N GLY A 33 -2.65 -11.92 -11.24
CA GLY A 33 -2.13 -10.60 -10.88
C GLY A 33 -3.18 -9.67 -10.25
N ILE A 34 -2.67 -8.63 -9.59
CA ILE A 34 -3.39 -7.48 -9.06
C ILE A 34 -3.78 -6.56 -10.23
N SER A 35 -5.05 -6.20 -10.30
CA SER A 35 -5.62 -5.43 -11.43
C SER A 35 -5.70 -3.92 -11.20
N LYS A 36 -5.60 -3.44 -9.95
CA LYS A 36 -5.73 -2.02 -9.59
C LYS A 36 -4.83 -1.67 -8.41
N GLU A 37 -4.26 -0.46 -8.39
CA GLU A 37 -3.43 0.02 -7.28
C GLU A 37 -4.21 0.10 -5.97
N SER A 38 -5.52 0.35 -6.02
CA SER A 38 -6.37 0.42 -4.82
C SER A 38 -6.35 -0.86 -3.99
N VAL A 39 -6.17 -2.03 -4.63
CA VAL A 39 -6.03 -3.31 -3.93
C VAL A 39 -4.81 -3.32 -3.01
N ILE A 40 -3.70 -2.71 -3.46
CA ILE A 40 -2.47 -2.58 -2.66
C ILE A 40 -2.71 -1.65 -1.48
N VAL A 41 -3.40 -0.53 -1.70
CA VAL A 41 -3.73 0.43 -0.63
C VAL A 41 -4.54 -0.25 0.47
N HIS A 42 -5.59 -1.00 0.10
CA HIS A 42 -6.39 -1.76 1.06
C HIS A 42 -5.54 -2.76 1.84
N ARG A 43 -4.66 -3.51 1.15
CA ARG A 43 -3.79 -4.49 1.80
C ARG A 43 -2.78 -3.85 2.74
N ILE A 44 -2.23 -2.69 2.40
CA ILE A 44 -1.34 -1.92 3.29
C ILE A 44 -2.09 -1.54 4.56
N ILE A 45 -3.31 -1.01 4.44
CA ILE A 45 -4.13 -0.64 5.60
C ILE A 45 -4.39 -1.85 6.48
N GLU A 46 -4.82 -2.99 5.91
CA GLU A 46 -5.06 -4.23 6.66
C GLU A 46 -3.83 -4.68 7.48
N LEU A 47 -2.64 -4.61 6.87
CA LEU A 47 -1.39 -5.06 7.50
C LEU A 47 -0.83 -4.06 8.51
N ALA A 48 -1.06 -2.77 8.30
CA ALA A 48 -0.38 -1.71 9.01
C ALA A 48 -1.24 -1.04 10.09
N ILE A 49 -2.58 -1.00 9.96
CA ILE A 49 -3.43 -0.18 10.83
C ILE A 49 -3.26 -0.48 12.32
N ASN A 50 -3.09 -1.75 12.69
CA ASN A 50 -2.90 -2.19 14.07
C ASN A 50 -1.46 -1.99 14.57
N LYS A 51 -0.52 -1.68 13.67
CA LYS A 51 0.89 -1.38 13.98
C LYS A 51 1.16 0.11 14.05
N ILE A 52 0.21 0.96 13.65
CA ILE A 52 0.36 2.40 13.71
C ILE A 52 0.43 2.84 15.17
N ASP A 53 1.46 3.62 15.50
CA ASP A 53 1.58 4.30 16.79
C ASP A 53 2.16 5.71 16.62
N ILE A 54 2.25 6.45 17.73
CA ILE A 54 2.82 7.78 17.82
C ILE A 54 4.19 7.72 18.51
N SER A 55 5.20 8.31 17.87
CA SER A 55 6.54 8.45 18.46
C SER A 55 6.56 9.49 19.59
N GLU A 56 7.66 9.55 20.34
CA GLU A 56 7.86 10.55 21.40
C GLU A 56 7.78 12.01 20.88
N SER A 57 8.08 12.22 19.59
CA SER A 57 7.99 13.54 18.94
C SER A 57 6.62 13.83 18.33
N GLY A 58 5.64 12.93 18.48
CA GLY A 58 4.29 13.11 17.95
C GLY A 58 4.13 12.69 16.48
N THR A 59 5.12 12.06 15.88
CA THR A 59 5.04 11.59 14.48
C THR A 59 4.43 10.19 14.39
N ILE A 60 3.72 9.91 13.30
CA ILE A 60 3.13 8.60 13.03
C ILE A 60 4.24 7.62 12.63
N ILE A 61 4.28 6.46 13.30
CA ILE A 61 5.25 5.39 13.04
C ILE A 61 4.55 4.04 12.90
N LEU A 62 5.27 3.06 12.35
CA LEU A 62 4.89 1.65 12.41
C LEU A 62 5.73 0.95 13.47
N LYS A 63 5.07 0.33 14.46
CA LYS A 63 5.71 -0.60 15.39
C LYS A 63 6.05 -1.91 14.70
N GLU A 64 7.15 -2.54 15.10
CA GLU A 64 7.55 -3.88 14.63
C GLU A 64 6.49 -4.95 14.97
#